data_AF-A0A955A375-F1
#
_entry.id   AF-A0A955A375-F1
#
_cell.length_a   1.000
_cell.length_b   1.000
_cell.length_c   1.000
_cell.angle_alpha   90.00
_cell.angle_beta   90.00
_cell.angle_gamma   90.00
#
_symmetry.space_group_name_H-M   'P 1'
#
loop_
_entity.id
_entity.type
_entity.pdbx_description
1 polymer ?
#
loop_
_entity_poly.entity_id
_entity_poly.type
_entity_poly.pdbx_seq_one_letter_code
_entity_poly.pdbx_strand_id
1 'polypeptide(L)'
;MKTTASHIVLPSLLLLVCADTASAQVAISWQTIDGGGGIAQNGSLRAHGTIGQPDPEVMTAGSLAISGGFWFHIPEPVPCYADCDYNGVLNIFDYICFGNVYSAQDPYADCDGNNTLNIFDYICFGNAYAAGCH
;
A
#
# COMPACT_ATOMS: atom_id res chain seq x y z
N MET A 1 32.37 68.37 37.19
CA MET A 1 32.14 67.54 35.98
C MET A 1 32.18 66.07 36.38
N LYS A 2 31.03 65.41 36.58
CA LYS A 2 30.84 63.95 36.58
C LYS A 2 29.43 63.64 37.09
N THR A 3 28.49 63.38 36.17
CA THR A 3 27.29 62.53 36.37
C THR A 3 26.48 62.42 35.06
N THR A 4 27.11 62.27 33.89
CA THR A 4 26.39 62.00 32.63
C THR A 4 26.26 60.51 32.31
N ALA A 5 26.92 59.63 33.07
CA ALA A 5 26.87 58.19 32.83
C ALA A 5 25.51 57.55 33.18
N SER A 6 24.79 58.08 34.19
CA SER A 6 23.54 57.47 34.69
C SER A 6 22.39 57.53 33.67
N HIS A 7 22.30 58.61 32.88
CA HIS A 7 21.22 58.81 31.91
C HIS A 7 21.40 58.01 30.61
N ILE A 8 22.59 57.48 30.34
CA ILE A 8 22.89 56.65 29.15
C ILE A 8 22.78 55.16 29.48
N VAL A 9 23.09 54.78 30.73
CA VAL A 9 23.04 53.37 31.16
C VAL A 9 21.61 52.86 31.26
N LEU A 10 20.66 53.70 31.69
CA LEU A 10 19.25 53.31 31.86
C LEU A 10 18.53 52.94 30.54
N PRO A 11 18.60 53.71 29.44
CA PRO A 11 17.96 53.33 28.18
C PRO A 11 18.65 52.14 27.50
N SER A 12 19.98 52.00 27.63
CA SER A 12 20.72 50.85 27.08
C SER A 12 20.43 49.55 27.83
N LEU A 13 20.18 49.61 29.14
CA LEU A 13 19.77 48.44 29.92
C LEU A 13 18.33 48.02 29.61
N LEU A 14 17.45 48.98 29.28
CA LEU A 14 16.07 48.71 28.87
C LEU A 14 15.97 48.07 27.48
N LEU A 15 16.83 48.48 26.54
CA LEU A 15 16.97 47.87 25.21
C LEU A 15 17.50 46.42 25.25
N LEU A 16 18.28 46.07 26.29
CA LEU A 16 18.83 44.72 26.47
C LEU A 16 17.80 43.71 27.01
N VAL A 17 16.74 44.18 27.68
CA VAL A 17 15.67 43.34 28.25
C VAL A 17 14.65 42.93 27.19
N CYS A 18 14.62 43.59 26.03
CA CYS A 18 13.72 43.27 24.91
C CYS A 18 14.34 42.37 23.85
N ALA A 19 15.51 41.77 24.10
CA ALA A 19 16.06 40.73 23.22
C ALA A 19 15.27 39.44 23.42
N ASP A 20 14.05 39.41 22.89
CA ASP A 20 13.25 38.19 22.79
C ASP A 20 14.10 37.13 22.09
N THR A 21 14.40 36.04 22.81
CA THR A 21 14.91 34.84 22.16
C THR A 21 13.80 34.36 21.23
N ALA A 22 13.94 34.64 19.93
CA ALA A 22 13.15 34.03 18.90
C ALA A 22 13.39 32.51 18.94
N SER A 23 12.59 31.80 19.73
CA SER A 23 12.59 30.35 19.75
C SER A 23 11.99 29.90 18.44
N ALA A 24 12.84 29.39 17.54
CA ALA A 24 12.40 28.70 16.34
C ALA A 24 11.78 27.36 16.76
N GLN A 25 10.54 27.37 17.25
CA GLN A 25 9.79 26.14 17.41
C GLN A 25 9.20 25.77 16.06
N VAL A 26 9.99 25.11 15.23
CA VAL A 26 9.46 24.30 14.12
C VAL A 26 8.89 23.02 14.72
N ALA A 27 7.86 23.16 15.56
CA ALA A 27 7.03 22.03 15.92
C ALA A 27 6.13 21.77 14.71
N ILE A 28 6.46 20.74 13.97
CA ILE A 28 5.54 20.21 12.99
C ILE A 28 4.44 19.49 13.78
N SER A 29 3.33 20.19 14.03
CA SER A 29 2.21 19.69 14.85
C SER A 29 1.44 18.56 14.17
N TRP A 30 1.69 18.33 12.89
CA TRP A 30 1.07 17.27 12.11
C TRP A 30 1.98 16.85 10.95
N GLN A 31 2.12 15.54 10.77
CA GLN A 31 2.77 14.93 9.62
C GLN A 31 1.91 13.73 9.18
N THR A 32 1.81 13.50 7.88
CA THR A 32 1.38 12.20 7.35
C THR A 32 2.59 11.30 7.15
N ILE A 33 2.40 10.01 7.41
CA ILE A 33 3.34 8.98 7.00
C ILE A 33 2.79 8.39 5.70
N ASP A 34 3.33 8.88 4.58
CA ASP A 34 2.88 8.51 3.23
C ASP A 34 3.53 7.22 2.70
N GLY A 35 4.18 6.46 3.59
CA GLY A 35 4.81 5.18 3.28
C GLY A 35 5.75 4.68 4.37
N GLY A 36 5.95 3.37 4.41
CA GLY A 36 6.73 2.68 5.43
C GLY A 36 6.31 1.21 5.52
N GLY A 37 7.14 0.38 6.16
CA GLY A 37 7.01 -1.08 6.12
C GLY A 37 8.11 -1.75 5.30
N GLY A 38 8.05 -3.07 5.18
CA GLY A 38 9.07 -3.87 4.51
C GLY A 38 9.03 -5.34 4.93
N ILE A 39 9.99 -6.11 4.42
CA ILE A 39 10.14 -7.53 4.74
C ILE A 39 11.28 -7.68 5.74
N ALA A 40 10.98 -8.18 6.93
CA ALA A 40 12.02 -8.70 7.82
C ALA A 40 12.22 -10.20 7.51
N GLN A 41 13.44 -10.61 7.20
CA GLN A 41 13.76 -11.98 6.85
C GLN A 41 14.84 -12.57 7.76
N ASN A 42 14.58 -13.77 8.27
CA ASN A 42 15.58 -14.62 8.92
C ASN A 42 15.46 -16.05 8.37
N GLY A 43 16.39 -16.44 7.50
CA GLY A 43 16.34 -17.72 6.81
C GLY A 43 15.11 -17.83 5.90
N SER A 44 14.32 -18.88 6.09
CA SER A 44 13.07 -19.12 5.33
C SER A 44 11.88 -18.31 5.84
N LEU A 45 11.97 -17.70 7.03
CA LEU A 45 10.87 -16.93 7.61
C LEU A 45 10.91 -15.50 7.08
N ARG A 46 9.79 -15.05 6.50
CA ARG A 46 9.56 -13.67 6.04
C ARG A 46 8.37 -13.08 6.79
N ALA A 47 8.59 -11.90 7.37
CA ALA A 47 7.58 -11.14 8.09
C ALA A 47 7.22 -9.86 7.32
N HIS A 48 5.94 -9.80 6.95
CA HIS A 48 5.20 -8.72 6.31
C HIS A 48 4.92 -7.52 7.24
N GLY A 49 5.56 -6.36 7.11
CA GLY A 49 5.20 -5.15 7.88
C GLY A 49 4.74 -3.99 7.01
N THR A 50 3.68 -3.28 7.41
CA THR A 50 3.16 -2.06 6.74
C THR A 50 3.06 -0.89 7.73
N ILE A 51 3.43 0.33 7.31
CA ILE A 51 3.29 1.58 8.09
C ILE A 51 2.91 2.73 7.13
N GLY A 52 1.83 3.47 7.44
CA GLY A 52 1.29 4.53 6.58
C GLY A 52 0.16 4.01 5.68
N GLN A 53 -1.04 4.59 5.83
CA GLN A 53 -2.21 4.25 5.02
C GLN A 53 -2.31 5.21 3.83
N PRO A 54 -2.67 4.69 2.65
CA PRO A 54 -3.85 5.22 1.98
C PRO A 54 -5.06 4.41 2.44
N ASP A 55 -6.20 5.06 2.65
CA ASP A 55 -7.50 4.41 2.40
C ASP A 55 -7.49 4.09 0.89
N PRO A 56 -7.22 2.84 0.47
CA PRO A 56 -7.05 2.55 -0.94
C PRO A 56 -8.44 2.36 -1.55
N GLU A 57 -8.86 3.32 -2.37
CA GLU A 57 -10.04 3.18 -3.21
C GLU A 57 -9.61 2.97 -4.66
N VAL A 58 -10.31 2.09 -5.37
CA VAL A 58 -10.08 1.84 -6.79
C VAL A 58 -10.77 2.94 -7.59
N MET A 59 -9.99 3.79 -8.25
CA MET A 59 -10.50 4.77 -9.19
C MET A 59 -10.73 4.08 -10.54
N THR A 60 -11.98 4.05 -11.03
CA THR A 60 -12.31 3.46 -12.35
C THR A 60 -12.67 4.54 -13.37
N ALA A 61 -12.17 4.38 -14.60
CA ALA A 61 -12.47 5.23 -15.75
C ALA A 61 -12.52 4.37 -17.03
N GLY A 62 -13.70 3.85 -17.37
CA GLY A 62 -13.86 2.91 -18.49
C GLY A 62 -13.23 1.55 -18.17
N SER A 63 -12.35 1.05 -19.04
CA SER A 63 -11.58 -0.18 -18.79
C SER A 63 -10.34 0.03 -17.92
N LEU A 64 -10.05 1.27 -17.52
CA LEU A 64 -8.90 1.60 -16.69
C LEU A 64 -9.30 1.63 -15.22
N ALA A 65 -8.61 0.86 -14.39
CA ALA A 65 -8.68 0.92 -12.93
C ALA A 65 -7.33 1.36 -12.37
N ILE A 66 -7.34 2.29 -11.41
CA ILE A 66 -6.15 2.78 -10.71
C ILE A 66 -6.40 2.57 -9.23
N SER A 67 -5.70 1.61 -8.63
CA SER A 67 -5.71 1.33 -7.19
C SER A 67 -4.59 2.12 -6.51
N GLY A 68 -4.92 2.93 -5.50
CA GLY A 68 -3.94 3.51 -4.58
C GLY A 68 -3.61 2.50 -3.46
N GLY A 69 -2.50 2.68 -2.73
CA GLY A 69 -2.14 1.77 -1.63
C GLY A 69 -0.64 1.63 -1.43
N PHE A 70 -0.25 0.74 -0.51
CA PHE A 70 1.15 0.37 -0.30
C PHE A 70 1.74 -0.15 -1.63
N TRP A 71 2.84 0.45 -2.10
CA TRP A 71 3.57 0.07 -3.32
C TRP A 71 4.37 -1.24 -3.16
N PHE A 72 3.75 -2.30 -2.65
CA PHE A 72 4.00 -3.59 -3.23
C PHE A 72 3.15 -3.48 -4.47
N HIS A 73 3.80 -3.38 -5.62
CA HIS A 73 3.24 -4.04 -6.79
C HIS A 73 2.99 -5.50 -6.36
N ILE A 74 1.84 -5.74 -5.72
CA ILE A 74 1.04 -6.89 -6.09
C ILE A 74 1.00 -6.76 -7.62
N PRO A 75 1.45 -7.77 -8.38
CA PRO A 75 0.98 -7.82 -9.74
C PRO A 75 -0.53 -7.66 -9.61
N GLU A 76 -1.05 -6.54 -10.07
CA GLU A 76 -2.44 -6.53 -10.51
C GLU A 76 -2.33 -7.15 -11.89
N PRO A 77 -2.56 -8.46 -12.06
CA PRO A 77 -3.41 -8.79 -13.16
C PRO A 77 -4.76 -8.14 -12.79
N VAL A 78 -5.48 -7.57 -13.76
CA VAL A 78 -6.93 -7.79 -13.73
C VAL A 78 -7.04 -9.28 -13.42
N PRO A 79 -7.50 -9.74 -12.23
CA PRO A 79 -7.26 -11.12 -11.81
C PRO A 79 -7.89 -12.00 -12.87
N CYS A 80 -7.05 -12.48 -13.78
CA CYS A 80 -7.55 -13.26 -14.86
C CYS A 80 -7.87 -14.55 -14.15
N TYR A 81 -9.15 -14.90 -14.21
CA TYR A 81 -9.65 -16.04 -13.46
C TYR A 81 -8.77 -17.29 -13.69
N ALA A 82 -8.15 -17.39 -14.87
CA ALA A 82 -7.25 -18.47 -15.24
C ALA A 82 -5.82 -18.42 -14.65
N ASP A 83 -5.34 -17.31 -14.09
CA ASP A 83 -4.06 -17.22 -13.34
C ASP A 83 -4.33 -17.55 -11.86
N CYS A 84 -4.29 -18.83 -11.54
CA CYS A 84 -4.74 -19.34 -10.25
C CYS A 84 -3.68 -19.15 -9.16
N ASP A 85 -2.40 -19.16 -9.50
CA ASP A 85 -1.31 -18.99 -8.55
C ASP A 85 -0.85 -17.53 -8.39
N TYR A 86 -1.49 -16.61 -9.13
CA TYR A 86 -1.29 -15.16 -9.11
C TYR A 86 0.13 -14.74 -9.45
N ASN A 87 0.81 -15.52 -10.31
CA ASN A 87 2.18 -15.24 -10.71
C ASN A 87 2.27 -14.29 -11.92
N GLY A 88 1.15 -13.96 -12.57
CA GLY A 88 1.05 -13.08 -13.72
C GLY A 88 1.36 -13.74 -15.07
N VAL A 89 1.51 -15.07 -15.12
CA VAL A 89 1.92 -15.84 -16.29
C VAL A 89 1.07 -17.10 -16.46
N LEU A 90 0.21 -17.08 -17.48
CA LEU A 90 -0.64 -18.21 -17.81
C LEU A 90 0.14 -19.42 -18.36
N ASN A 91 0.21 -20.50 -17.60
CA ASN A 91 0.92 -21.72 -17.96
C ASN A 91 0.32 -22.98 -17.27
N ILE A 92 0.98 -24.14 -17.42
CA ILE A 92 0.48 -25.42 -16.87
C ILE A 92 0.34 -25.41 -15.33
N PHE A 93 1.10 -24.59 -14.62
CA PHE A 93 1.02 -24.45 -13.18
C PHE A 93 -0.33 -23.90 -12.71
N ASP A 94 -1.01 -23.10 -13.54
CA ASP A 94 -2.37 -22.63 -13.25
C ASP A 94 -3.40 -23.76 -13.29
N TYR A 95 -3.28 -24.66 -14.26
CA TYR A 95 -4.11 -25.86 -14.33
C TYR A 95 -3.89 -26.79 -13.13
N ILE A 96 -2.64 -26.91 -12.66
CA ILE A 96 -2.32 -27.69 -11.47
C ILE A 96 -2.89 -27.01 -10.22
N CYS A 97 -2.77 -25.69 -10.11
CA CYS A 97 -3.38 -24.90 -9.05
C CYS A 97 -4.90 -25.10 -9.02
N PHE A 98 -5.58 -24.93 -10.16
CA PHE A 98 -7.03 -25.12 -10.28
C PHE A 98 -7.46 -26.53 -9.87
N GLY A 99 -6.70 -27.55 -10.28
CA GLY A 99 -6.99 -28.93 -9.89
C GLY A 99 -6.90 -29.17 -8.38
N ASN A 100 -5.96 -28.51 -7.69
CA ASN A 100 -5.80 -28.60 -6.25
C ASN A 100 -6.96 -27.91 -5.52
N VAL A 101 -7.36 -26.70 -5.93
CA VAL A 101 -8.47 -25.95 -5.31
C VAL A 101 -9.83 -26.61 -5.58
N TYR A 102 -10.04 -27.15 -6.79
CA TYR A 102 -11.23 -27.96 -7.10
C TYR A 102 -11.31 -29.21 -6.21
N SER A 103 -10.19 -29.92 -6.02
CA SER A 103 -10.13 -31.11 -5.15
C SER A 103 -10.32 -30.77 -3.67
N ALA A 104 -9.94 -29.55 -3.25
CA ALA A 104 -10.16 -29.02 -1.91
C ALA A 104 -11.59 -28.50 -1.68
N GLN A 105 -12.44 -28.53 -2.71
CA GLN A 105 -13.78 -27.93 -2.71
C GLN A 105 -13.77 -26.43 -2.39
N ASP A 106 -12.74 -25.71 -2.85
CA ASP A 106 -12.64 -24.26 -2.66
C ASP A 106 -13.71 -23.52 -3.50
N PRO A 107 -14.42 -22.52 -2.95
CA PRO A 107 -15.37 -21.69 -3.71
C PRO A 107 -14.77 -21.00 -4.93
N TYR A 108 -13.46 -20.76 -4.98
CA TYR A 108 -12.79 -20.23 -6.18
C TYR A 108 -12.96 -21.14 -7.41
N ALA A 109 -13.08 -22.45 -7.21
CA ALA A 109 -13.26 -23.41 -8.29
C ALA A 109 -14.67 -23.39 -8.91
N ASP A 110 -15.62 -22.66 -8.34
CA ASP A 110 -16.98 -22.44 -8.87
C ASP A 110 -16.95 -21.34 -9.93
N CYS A 111 -16.49 -21.69 -11.13
CA CYS A 111 -16.21 -20.74 -12.20
C CYS A 111 -17.48 -20.08 -12.75
N ASP A 112 -18.59 -20.83 -12.78
CA ASP A 112 -19.87 -20.32 -13.29
C ASP A 112 -20.76 -19.70 -12.19
N GLY A 113 -20.33 -19.77 -10.93
CA GLY A 113 -20.98 -19.13 -9.79
C GLY A 113 -22.31 -19.77 -9.39
N ASN A 114 -22.49 -21.06 -9.69
CA ASN A 114 -23.74 -21.79 -9.44
C ASN A 114 -23.77 -22.50 -8.08
N ASN A 115 -22.73 -22.33 -7.25
CA ASN A 115 -22.52 -22.97 -5.95
C ASN A 115 -22.37 -24.50 -5.98
N THR A 116 -22.04 -25.09 -7.13
CA THR A 116 -21.93 -26.54 -7.32
C THR A 116 -20.69 -26.93 -8.13
N LEU A 117 -19.67 -27.46 -7.46
CA LEU A 117 -18.45 -27.93 -8.12
C LEU A 117 -18.67 -29.22 -8.93
N ASN A 118 -18.54 -29.11 -10.24
CA ASN A 118 -18.70 -30.21 -11.19
C ASN A 118 -17.84 -29.99 -12.47
N ILE A 119 -18.02 -30.85 -13.47
CA ILE A 119 -17.22 -30.79 -14.71
C ILE A 119 -17.41 -29.49 -15.51
N PHE A 120 -18.56 -28.82 -15.36
CA PHE A 120 -18.82 -27.55 -16.03
C PHE A 120 -17.87 -26.44 -15.54
N ASP A 121 -17.40 -26.50 -14.29
CA ASP A 121 -16.39 -25.58 -13.78
C ASP A 121 -15.03 -25.77 -14.46
N TYR A 122 -14.62 -27.02 -14.68
CA TYR A 122 -13.40 -27.32 -15.44
C TYR A 122 -13.48 -26.82 -16.88
N ILE A 123 -14.65 -26.92 -17.51
CA ILE A 123 -14.88 -26.40 -18.87
C ILE A 123 -14.83 -24.87 -18.86
N CYS A 124 -15.46 -24.24 -17.86
CA CYS A 124 -15.45 -22.80 -17.67
C CYS A 124 -14.03 -22.26 -17.46
N PHE A 125 -13.24 -22.88 -16.57
CA PHE A 125 -11.84 -22.53 -16.37
C PHE A 125 -11.02 -22.71 -17.66
N GLY A 126 -11.21 -23.80 -18.40
CA GLY A 126 -10.53 -24.02 -19.67
C GLY A 126 -10.85 -22.96 -20.73
N ASN A 127 -12.09 -22.48 -20.78
CA ASN A 127 -12.47 -21.37 -21.66
C ASN A 127 -11.82 -20.05 -21.23
N ALA A 128 -11.75 -19.76 -19.92
CA ALA A 128 -11.07 -18.58 -19.40
C ALA A 128 -9.56 -18.63 -19.70
N TYR A 129 -8.92 -19.80 -19.53
CA TYR A 129 -7.52 -20.03 -19.87
C TYR A 129 -7.27 -19.80 -21.38
N ALA A 130 -8.12 -20.35 -22.25
CA ALA A 130 -8.00 -20.16 -23.69
C ALA A 130 -8.22 -18.70 -24.15
N ALA A 131 -9.08 -17.95 -23.44
CA ALA A 131 -9.30 -16.54 -23.69
C ALA A 131 -8.09 -15.67 -23.30
N GLY A 132 -7.23 -16.18 -22.42
CA GLY A 132 -6.05 -15.48 -21.91
C GLY A 132 -6.40 -14.30 -20.99
N CYS A 133 -5.37 -13.72 -20.41
CA CYS A 133 -5.46 -12.54 -19.54
C CYS A 133 -5.26 -11.28 -20.39
N HIS A 134 -6.16 -10.30 -20.30
CA HIS A 134 -6.14 -9.06 -21.09
C HIS A 134 -6.49 -7.83 -20.25
#